data_AF-A0A8J9X1R0-F1
#
_entry.id   AF-A0A8J9X1R0-F1
#
_cell.length_a   1.000
_cell.length_b   1.000
_cell.length_c   1.000
_cell.angle_alpha   90.00
_cell.angle_beta   90.00
_cell.angle_gamma   90.00
#
_symmetry.space_group_name_H-M   'P 1'
#
loop_
_entity.id
_entity.type
_entity.pdbx_description
1 polymer ?
#
loop_
_entity_poly.entity_id
_entity_poly.type
_entity_poly.pdbx_seq_one_letter_code
_entity_poly.pdbx_strand_id
1 'polypeptide(L)'
;WSEILDNSSRIFFLTEIARAWWLAGEVFLKPRVTINYPYEKGYLSPRFRGEHALRRYPSGEERCIACKLCEAACPAQAITIEVQEREDGARRTTRYDIDMTKCIYCGFCQEACPVDAIVEGPNFEFATETHEELLYDKEKLLSNGDKWERQIAKNLMHEHLYR
;
A
#
# COMPACT_ATOMS: atom_id res chain seq x y z
N TRP A 1 -11.47 34.77 48.30
CA TRP A 1 -12.62 35.55 47.80
C TRP A 1 -12.49 35.92 46.33
N SER A 2 -11.34 36.40 45.85
CA SER A 2 -11.09 36.68 44.43
C SER A 2 -11.28 35.45 43.52
N GLU A 3 -10.72 34.29 43.88
CA GLU A 3 -10.86 33.05 43.08
C GLU A 3 -12.29 32.52 43.06
N ILE A 4 -13.03 32.66 44.15
CA ILE A 4 -14.43 32.25 44.23
C ILE A 4 -15.29 33.16 43.35
N LEU A 5 -15.05 34.47 43.37
CA LEU A 5 -15.71 35.43 42.50
C LEU A 5 -15.39 35.20 41.01
N ASP A 6 -14.14 34.86 40.69
CA ASP A 6 -13.73 34.58 39.30
C ASP A 6 -14.32 33.24 38.80
N ASN A 7 -14.40 32.23 39.66
CA ASN A 7 -15.03 30.97 39.27
C ASN A 7 -16.56 31.12 39.14
N SER A 8 -17.20 31.87 40.04
CA SER A 8 -18.62 32.20 39.94
C SER A 8 -18.94 33.04 38.70
N SER A 9 -18.06 33.97 38.31
CA SER A 9 -18.25 34.79 37.10
C SER A 9 -18.13 33.93 35.82
N ARG A 10 -17.15 33.02 35.76
CA ARG A 10 -17.01 32.06 34.64
C ARG A 10 -18.22 31.15 34.48
N ILE A 11 -18.83 30.72 35.60
CA ILE A 11 -20.03 29.88 35.59
C ILE A 11 -21.27 30.69 35.18
N PHE A 12 -21.49 31.87 35.76
CA PHE A 12 -22.65 32.71 35.44
C PHE A 12 -22.62 33.24 34.00
N PHE A 13 -21.46 33.70 33.53
CA PHE A 13 -21.30 34.28 32.18
C PHE A 13 -20.85 33.25 31.14
N LEU A 14 -20.69 31.98 31.53
CA LEU A 14 -20.35 30.86 30.64
C LEU A 14 -19.17 31.18 29.71
N THR A 15 -18.15 31.89 30.22
CA THR A 15 -17.07 32.44 29.39
C THR A 15 -16.25 31.37 28.66
N GLU A 16 -16.16 30.17 29.24
CA GLU A 16 -15.51 29.02 28.61
C GLU A 16 -16.33 28.50 27.40
N ILE A 17 -17.66 28.51 27.51
CA ILE A 17 -18.57 28.15 26.40
C ILE A 17 -18.44 29.20 25.29
N ALA A 18 -18.44 30.49 25.64
CA ALA A 18 -18.27 31.56 24.64
C ALA A 18 -16.94 31.43 23.86
N ARG A 19 -15.83 31.10 24.55
CA ARG A 19 -14.55 30.81 23.88
C ARG A 19 -14.62 29.59 22.96
N ALA A 20 -15.30 28.53 23.38
CA ALA A 20 -15.51 27.34 22.55
C ALA A 20 -16.38 27.65 21.31
N TRP A 21 -17.43 28.47 21.45
CA TRP A 21 -18.26 28.91 20.33
C TRP A 21 -17.50 29.80 19.36
N TRP A 22 -16.63 30.67 19.86
CA TRP A 22 -15.76 31.49 19.00
C TRP A 22 -14.82 30.62 18.16
N LEU A 23 -14.15 29.64 18.80
CA LEU A 23 -13.30 28.68 18.09
C LEU A 23 -14.10 27.86 17.08
N ALA A 24 -15.30 27.39 17.46
CA ALA A 24 -16.19 26.66 16.56
C ALA A 24 -16.61 27.50 15.35
N GLY A 25 -16.92 28.79 15.56
CA GLY A 25 -17.21 29.74 14.49
C GLY A 25 -16.02 29.97 13.55
N GLU A 26 -14.80 30.08 14.10
CA GLU A 26 -13.58 30.19 13.30
C GLU A 26 -13.35 28.96 12.43
N VAL A 27 -13.52 27.76 13.00
CA VAL A 27 -13.38 26.49 12.26
C VAL A 27 -14.49 26.35 11.20
N PHE A 28 -15.71 26.80 11.50
CA PHE A 28 -16.84 26.74 10.58
C PHE A 28 -16.63 27.59 9.31
N LEU A 29 -15.95 28.74 9.44
CA LEU A 29 -15.66 29.65 8.33
C LEU A 29 -14.42 29.26 7.51
N LYS A 30 -13.56 28.36 8.01
CA LYS A 30 -12.39 27.88 7.26
C LYS A 30 -12.81 26.99 6.09
N PRO A 31 -12.08 27.02 4.95
CA PRO A 31 -12.35 26.11 3.85
C PRO A 31 -12.18 24.65 4.30
N ARG A 32 -13.04 23.77 3.78
CA ARG A 32 -13.01 22.34 4.11
C ARG A 32 -11.81 21.69 3.43
N VAL A 33 -11.11 20.83 4.15
CA VAL A 33 -9.97 20.03 3.63
C VAL A 33 -10.41 18.73 2.96
N THR A 34 -11.71 18.56 2.72
CA THR A 34 -12.29 17.36 2.11
C THR A 34 -12.04 17.32 0.60
N ILE A 35 -11.48 16.22 0.11
CA ILE A 35 -11.34 15.95 -1.34
C ILE A 35 -12.59 15.24 -1.87
N ASN A 36 -12.90 15.43 -3.16
CA ASN A 36 -14.05 14.77 -3.79
C ASN A 36 -13.68 13.40 -4.40
N TYR A 37 -13.53 12.39 -3.56
CA TYR A 37 -13.34 11.00 -4.01
C TYR A 37 -14.65 10.50 -4.66
N PRO A 38 -14.62 9.89 -5.87
CA PRO A 38 -13.49 9.26 -6.57
C PRO A 38 -12.81 10.11 -7.67
N TYR A 39 -13.28 11.34 -7.92
CA TYR A 39 -12.77 12.19 -9.00
C TYR A 39 -11.41 12.82 -8.67
N GLU A 40 -11.21 13.16 -7.40
CA GLU A 40 -9.95 13.66 -6.86
C GLU A 40 -9.40 12.65 -5.86
N LYS A 41 -8.13 12.26 -6.04
CA LYS A 41 -7.43 11.31 -5.16
C LYS A 41 -6.34 12.01 -4.38
N GLY A 42 -6.05 11.49 -3.19
CA GLY A 42 -4.94 11.97 -2.36
C GLY A 42 -3.60 11.80 -3.08
N TYR A 43 -2.62 12.64 -2.72
CA TYR A 43 -1.26 12.51 -3.21
C TYR A 43 -0.60 11.24 -2.65
N LEU A 44 -0.02 10.42 -3.52
CA LEU A 44 0.75 9.24 -3.15
C LEU A 44 2.23 9.43 -3.48
N SER A 45 3.09 8.98 -2.58
CA SER A 45 4.54 8.95 -2.83
C SER A 45 4.91 7.82 -3.80
N PRO A 46 6.04 7.91 -4.52
CA PRO A 46 6.53 6.81 -5.36
C PRO A 46 6.82 5.52 -4.59
N ARG A 47 7.04 5.60 -3.27
CA ARG A 47 7.30 4.48 -2.35
C ARG A 47 6.04 3.89 -1.73
N PHE A 48 4.88 4.28 -2.24
CA PHE A 48 3.61 3.75 -1.74
C PHE A 48 3.54 2.23 -1.96
N ARG A 49 3.03 1.53 -0.95
CA ARG A 49 2.94 0.08 -0.89
C ARG A 49 1.49 -0.36 -1.05
N GLY A 50 1.17 -0.96 -2.19
CA GLY A 50 -0.18 -1.38 -2.54
C GLY A 50 -0.23 -2.82 -3.06
N GLU A 51 -1.00 -3.04 -4.12
CA GLU A 51 -1.25 -4.34 -4.73
C GLU A 51 0.05 -4.98 -5.25
N HIS A 52 0.24 -6.27 -4.97
CA HIS A 52 1.42 -7.00 -5.40
C HIS A 52 1.40 -7.26 -6.92
N ALA A 53 2.56 -7.17 -7.55
CA ALA A 53 2.74 -7.38 -8.97
C ALA A 53 4.04 -8.13 -9.27
N LEU A 54 3.96 -9.15 -10.14
CA LEU A 54 5.13 -9.82 -10.67
C LEU A 54 5.53 -9.18 -12.01
N ARG A 55 6.78 -8.75 -12.10
CA ARG A 55 7.31 -8.03 -13.25
C ARG A 55 8.00 -8.94 -14.25
N ARG A 56 8.09 -8.43 -15.48
CA ARG A 56 8.84 -9.04 -16.58
C ARG A 56 10.07 -8.23 -16.94
N TYR A 57 11.03 -8.88 -17.59
CA TYR A 57 12.11 -8.20 -18.30
C TYR A 57 11.56 -7.50 -19.54
N PRO A 58 12.29 -6.51 -20.10
CA PRO A 58 11.91 -5.89 -21.37
C PRO A 58 11.78 -6.88 -22.54
N SER A 59 12.40 -8.06 -22.45
CA SER A 59 12.25 -9.17 -23.40
C SER A 59 10.92 -9.92 -23.30
N GLY A 60 10.10 -9.64 -22.27
CA GLY A 60 8.85 -10.34 -21.98
C GLY A 60 8.99 -11.56 -21.05
N GLU A 61 10.21 -11.97 -20.73
CA GLU A 61 10.46 -13.06 -19.80
C GLU A 61 10.16 -12.66 -18.35
N GLU A 62 9.63 -13.57 -17.53
CA GLU A 62 9.40 -13.29 -16.11
C GLU A 62 10.72 -13.07 -15.35
N ARG A 63 10.74 -12.07 -14.45
CA ARG A 63 11.93 -11.77 -13.65
C ARG A 63 12.21 -12.81 -12.56
N CYS A 64 11.16 -13.48 -12.07
CA CYS A 64 11.27 -14.39 -10.94
C CYS A 64 12.18 -15.59 -11.26
N ILE A 65 13.27 -15.74 -10.51
CA ILE A 65 14.22 -16.85 -10.59
C ILE A 65 13.98 -17.94 -9.53
N ALA A 66 12.81 -17.94 -8.89
CA ALA A 66 12.40 -18.94 -7.92
C ALA A 66 13.36 -19.12 -6.72
N CYS A 67 13.98 -18.04 -6.24
CA CYS A 67 14.97 -18.07 -5.14
C CYS A 67 14.37 -18.28 -3.74
N LYS A 68 13.05 -18.17 -3.58
CA LYS A 68 12.31 -18.27 -2.30
C LYS A 68 12.71 -17.27 -1.20
N LEU A 69 13.50 -16.24 -1.52
CA LEU A 69 13.88 -15.20 -0.54
C LEU A 69 12.67 -14.40 -0.05
N CYS A 70 11.71 -14.09 -0.92
CA CYS A 70 10.49 -13.38 -0.54
C CYS A 70 9.57 -14.20 0.38
N GLU A 71 9.51 -15.53 0.19
CA GLU A 71 8.79 -16.45 1.08
C GLU A 71 9.44 -16.46 2.47
N ALA A 72 10.77 -16.56 2.54
CA ALA A 72 11.51 -16.54 3.79
C ALA A 72 11.45 -15.18 4.52
N ALA A 73 11.46 -14.07 3.79
CA ALA A 73 11.40 -12.72 4.35
C ALA A 73 9.99 -12.31 4.80
N CYS A 74 8.95 -13.02 4.39
CA CYS A 74 7.56 -12.65 4.68
C CYS A 74 7.24 -12.84 6.17
N PRO A 75 6.94 -11.77 6.94
CA PRO A 75 6.69 -11.89 8.37
C PRO A 75 5.36 -12.60 8.68
N ALA A 76 4.39 -12.51 7.77
CA ALA A 76 3.07 -13.13 7.91
C ALA A 76 2.95 -14.48 7.19
N GLN A 77 4.03 -14.97 6.55
CA GLN A 77 4.04 -16.21 5.78
C GLN A 77 2.88 -16.31 4.76
N ALA A 78 2.59 -15.18 4.09
CA ALA A 78 1.50 -15.07 3.12
C ALA A 78 1.84 -15.63 1.73
N ILE A 79 3.13 -15.85 1.44
CA ILE A 79 3.61 -16.25 0.11
C ILE A 79 3.92 -17.75 0.13
N THR A 80 3.43 -18.49 -0.87
CA THR A 80 3.76 -19.90 -1.07
C THR A 80 4.37 -20.10 -2.46
N ILE A 81 5.57 -20.69 -2.53
CA ILE A 81 6.31 -20.84 -3.78
C ILE A 81 6.69 -22.30 -4.04
N GLU A 82 6.34 -22.80 -5.22
CA GLU A 82 6.80 -24.09 -5.75
C GLU A 82 7.64 -23.88 -7.00
N VAL A 83 8.66 -24.71 -7.16
CA VAL A 83 9.72 -24.51 -8.16
C VAL A 83 9.86 -25.76 -9.01
N GLN A 84 9.92 -25.58 -10.32
CA GLN A 84 10.23 -26.64 -11.27
C GLN A 84 11.20 -26.11 -12.34
N GLU A 85 11.96 -27.02 -12.92
CA GLU A 85 12.77 -26.72 -14.09
C GLU A 85 11.88 -26.72 -15.34
N ARG A 86 11.96 -25.64 -16.13
CA ARG A 86 11.31 -25.55 -17.44
C ARG A 86 12.12 -26.36 -18.46
N GLU A 87 11.50 -26.68 -19.59
CA GLU A 87 12.13 -27.33 -20.75
C GLU A 87 13.44 -26.65 -21.21
N ASP A 88 13.53 -25.32 -21.02
CA ASP A 88 14.71 -24.51 -21.37
C ASP A 88 15.87 -24.63 -20.35
N GLY A 89 15.73 -25.45 -19.30
CA GLY A 89 16.70 -25.58 -18.20
C GLY A 89 16.69 -24.42 -17.20
N ALA A 90 15.87 -23.39 -17.43
CA ALA A 90 15.69 -22.28 -16.50
C ALA A 90 14.82 -22.69 -15.31
N ARG A 91 15.24 -22.32 -14.09
CA ARG A 91 14.45 -22.52 -12.86
C ARG A 91 13.36 -21.47 -12.76
N ARG A 92 12.10 -21.89 -12.76
CA ARG A 92 10.93 -21.01 -12.70
C ARG A 92 9.93 -21.48 -11.65
N THR A 93 9.02 -20.59 -11.26
CA THR A 93 7.96 -20.93 -10.32
C THR A 93 6.81 -21.59 -11.04
N THR A 94 6.37 -22.75 -10.59
CA THR A 94 5.10 -23.35 -11.05
C THR A 94 3.94 -22.69 -10.33
N ARG A 95 4.12 -22.51 -9.03
CA ARG A 95 3.16 -21.90 -8.12
C ARG A 95 3.79 -20.71 -7.43
N TYR A 96 3.09 -19.59 -7.43
CA TYR A 96 3.49 -18.39 -6.72
C TYR A 96 2.20 -17.73 -6.26
N ASP A 97 1.79 -18.08 -5.05
CA ASP A 97 0.51 -17.65 -4.52
C ASP A 97 0.76 -16.67 -3.38
N ILE A 98 -0.03 -15.60 -3.33
CA ILE A 98 -0.03 -14.64 -2.23
C ILE A 98 -1.44 -14.56 -1.66
N ASP A 99 -1.55 -14.86 -0.38
CA ASP A 99 -2.77 -14.60 0.39
C ASP A 99 -2.79 -13.13 0.83
N MET A 100 -3.56 -12.30 0.11
CA MET A 100 -3.64 -10.85 0.37
C MET A 100 -4.35 -10.53 1.69
N THR A 101 -5.03 -11.50 2.30
CA THR A 101 -5.68 -11.34 3.61
C THR A 101 -4.71 -11.56 4.77
N LYS A 102 -3.69 -12.40 4.57
CA LYS A 102 -2.56 -12.56 5.50
C LYS A 102 -1.49 -11.51 5.30
N CYS A 103 -1.34 -11.02 4.07
CA CYS A 103 -0.33 -10.01 3.76
C CYS A 103 -0.55 -8.71 4.54
N ILE A 104 0.52 -8.19 5.13
CA ILE A 104 0.51 -6.94 5.91
C ILE A 104 1.06 -5.74 5.13
N TYR A 105 1.34 -5.87 3.83
CA TYR A 105 1.81 -4.80 2.93
C TYR A 105 3.05 -4.04 3.46
N CYS A 106 4.01 -4.81 3.99
CA CYS A 106 5.22 -4.25 4.60
C CYS A 106 6.33 -3.90 3.58
N GLY A 107 6.30 -4.43 2.35
CA GLY A 107 7.34 -4.22 1.35
C GLY A 107 8.61 -5.07 1.47
N PHE A 108 8.73 -5.94 2.48
CA PHE A 108 9.93 -6.78 2.65
C PHE A 108 10.16 -7.74 1.48
N CYS A 109 9.09 -8.19 0.81
CA CYS A 109 9.21 -8.99 -0.40
C CYS A 109 9.89 -8.24 -1.55
N GLN A 110 9.64 -6.93 -1.68
CA GLN A 110 10.22 -6.07 -2.71
C GLN A 110 11.69 -5.75 -2.44
N GLU A 111 12.08 -5.65 -1.16
CA GLU A 111 13.47 -5.41 -0.75
C GLU A 111 14.32 -6.69 -0.77
N ALA A 112 13.73 -7.82 -0.39
CA ALA A 112 14.41 -9.12 -0.38
C ALA A 112 14.63 -9.70 -1.79
N CYS A 113 13.93 -9.18 -2.81
CA CYS A 113 14.02 -9.71 -4.16
C CYS A 113 15.31 -9.25 -4.86
N PRO A 114 16.22 -10.17 -5.26
CA PRO A 114 17.52 -9.79 -5.84
C PRO A 114 17.41 -9.26 -7.28
N VAL A 115 16.25 -9.42 -7.93
CA VAL A 115 16.03 -9.12 -9.36
C VAL A 115 14.82 -8.22 -9.60
N ASP A 116 14.24 -7.65 -8.53
CA ASP A 116 13.01 -6.86 -8.55
C ASP A 116 11.85 -7.57 -9.28
N ALA A 117 11.68 -8.87 -9.02
CA ALA A 117 10.61 -9.67 -9.62
C ALA A 117 9.24 -9.38 -8.99
N ILE A 118 9.16 -9.39 -7.65
CA ILE A 118 7.94 -9.03 -6.93
C ILE A 118 8.06 -7.59 -6.47
N VAL A 119 7.03 -6.80 -6.73
CA VAL A 119 6.95 -5.43 -6.26
C VAL A 119 5.56 -5.08 -5.74
N GLU A 120 5.50 -4.12 -4.83
CA GLU A 120 4.25 -3.53 -4.42
C GLU A 120 3.94 -2.34 -5.34
N GLY A 121 2.85 -2.46 -6.08
CA GLY A 121 2.39 -1.48 -7.04
C GLY A 121 1.65 -0.30 -6.39
N PRO A 122 1.32 0.72 -7.19
CA PRO A 122 0.61 1.90 -6.72
C PRO A 122 -0.89 1.68 -6.49
N ASN A 123 -1.44 0.52 -6.91
CA ASN A 123 -2.87 0.27 -6.80
C ASN A 123 -3.25 -0.04 -5.35
N PHE A 124 -4.25 0.67 -4.84
CA PHE A 124 -4.82 0.43 -3.51
C PHE A 124 -6.34 0.18 -3.58
N GLU A 125 -6.93 0.31 -4.77
CA GLU A 125 -8.37 0.19 -5.00
C GLU A 125 -8.68 -1.17 -5.63
N PHE A 126 -8.43 -2.23 -4.87
CA PHE A 126 -8.68 -3.62 -5.29
C PHE A 126 -9.58 -4.37 -4.30
N ALA A 127 -10.52 -3.65 -3.67
CA ALA A 127 -11.54 -4.27 -2.85
C ALA A 127 -12.38 -5.24 -3.71
N THR A 128 -12.56 -6.45 -3.20
CA THR A 128 -13.32 -7.53 -3.84
C THR A 128 -14.53 -7.89 -2.99
N GLU A 129 -15.51 -8.53 -3.61
CA GLU A 129 -16.74 -8.96 -2.93
C GLU A 129 -16.55 -10.31 -2.23
N THR A 130 -15.69 -11.17 -2.76
CA THR A 130 -15.42 -12.51 -2.23
C THR A 130 -14.02 -12.62 -1.63
N HIS A 131 -13.86 -13.58 -0.72
CA HIS A 131 -12.58 -13.88 -0.08
C HIS A 131 -11.63 -14.61 -1.03
N GLU A 132 -12.14 -15.52 -1.87
CA GLU A 132 -11.29 -16.27 -2.81
C GLU A 132 -10.62 -15.35 -3.83
N GLU A 133 -11.25 -14.24 -4.20
CA GLU A 133 -10.64 -13.25 -5.11
C GLU A 133 -9.38 -12.59 -4.52
N LEU A 134 -9.19 -12.58 -3.19
CA LEU A 134 -7.99 -12.05 -2.51
C LEU A 134 -6.87 -13.08 -2.36
N LEU A 135 -7.11 -14.33 -2.77
CA LEU A 135 -6.06 -15.33 -2.90
C LEU A 135 -5.50 -15.22 -4.32
N TYR A 136 -4.34 -14.59 -4.43
CA TYR A 136 -3.76 -14.28 -5.73
C TYR A 136 -2.87 -15.41 -6.21
N ASP A 137 -3.22 -15.97 -7.37
CA ASP A 137 -2.38 -16.90 -8.10
C ASP A 137 -1.27 -16.19 -8.88
N LYS A 138 -0.28 -16.98 -9.34
CA LYS A 138 0.83 -16.49 -10.17
C LYS A 138 0.36 -15.71 -11.39
N GLU A 139 -0.66 -16.20 -12.08
CA GLU A 139 -1.20 -15.58 -13.30
C GLU A 139 -1.81 -14.22 -13.00
N LYS A 140 -2.55 -14.10 -11.89
CA LYS A 140 -3.12 -12.84 -11.44
C LYS A 140 -2.02 -11.82 -11.15
N LEU A 141 -0.98 -12.21 -10.44
CA LEU A 141 0.17 -11.35 -10.11
C LEU A 141 0.93 -10.88 -11.37
N LEU A 142 1.10 -11.75 -12.36
CA LEU A 142 1.68 -11.38 -13.64
C LEU A 142 0.78 -10.42 -14.42
N SER A 143 -0.53 -10.66 -14.44
CA SER A 143 -1.49 -9.76 -15.09
C SER A 143 -1.50 -8.36 -14.46
N ASN A 144 -1.31 -8.29 -13.14
CA ASN A 144 -1.17 -7.03 -12.40
C ASN A 144 0.13 -6.31 -12.79
N GLY A 145 1.24 -7.05 -12.91
CA GLY A 145 2.49 -6.53 -13.43
C GLY A 145 2.34 -5.95 -14.82
N ASP A 146 1.77 -6.71 -15.76
CA ASP A 146 1.58 -6.29 -17.14
C ASP A 146 0.67 -5.03 -17.23
N LYS A 147 -0.34 -4.93 -16.37
CA LYS A 147 -1.23 -3.75 -16.28
C LYS A 147 -0.53 -2.51 -15.74
N TRP A 148 0.32 -2.65 -14.71
CA TRP A 148 0.89 -1.54 -13.96
C TRP A 148 2.38 -1.26 -14.26
N GLU A 149 3.03 -2.04 -15.14
CA GLU A 149 4.48 -1.99 -15.38
C GLU A 149 4.99 -0.58 -15.71
N ARG A 150 4.24 0.21 -16.49
CA ARG A 150 4.63 1.58 -16.84
C ARG A 150 4.79 2.46 -15.61
N GLN A 151 3.86 2.38 -14.67
CA GLN A 151 3.87 3.18 -13.46
C GLN A 151 4.86 2.63 -12.44
N ILE A 152 4.93 1.31 -12.30
CA ILE A 152 5.90 0.60 -11.46
C ILE A 152 7.34 0.95 -11.87
N ALA A 153 7.66 0.86 -13.16
CA ALA A 153 8.98 1.20 -13.68
C ALA A 153 9.34 2.66 -13.39
N LYS A 154 8.38 3.58 -13.56
CA LYS A 154 8.57 5.01 -13.23
C LYS A 154 8.85 5.21 -11.73
N ASN A 155 8.09 4.55 -10.85
CA ASN A 155 8.29 4.65 -9.40
C ASN A 155 9.67 4.13 -8.98
N LEU A 156 10.08 2.97 -9.52
CA LEU A 156 11.40 2.39 -9.26
C LEU A 156 12.53 3.27 -9.80
N MET A 157 12.36 3.89 -10.97
CA MET A 157 13.31 4.87 -11.47
C MET A 157 13.45 6.09 -10.55
N HIS A 158 12.41 6.48 -9.82
CA HIS A 158 12.53 7.54 -8.81
C HIS A 158 13.17 7.06 -7.51
N GLU A 159 13.04 5.78 -7.16
CA GLU A 159 13.49 5.23 -5.89
C GLU A 159 14.90 4.62 -5.92
N HIS A 160 15.40 4.17 -7.08
CA HIS A 160 16.61 3.33 -7.20
C HIS A 160 17.87 3.80 -6.46
N LEU A 161 18.02 5.10 -6.20
CA LEU A 161 19.18 5.66 -5.46
C LEU A 161 19.12 5.44 -3.94
N TYR A 162 17.94 5.14 -3.40
CA TYR A 162 17.69 5.02 -1.96
C TYR A 162 17.44 3.57 -1.52
N ARG A 163 17.68 2.62 -2.42
CA ARG A 163 17.54 1.18 -2.22
C ARG A 163 18.90 0.52 -2.07
#